data_AF-A0A554GK50-F1
#
_entry.id   AF-A0A554GK50-F1
#
_cell.length_a   1.000
_cell.length_b   1.000
_cell.length_c   1.000
_cell.angle_alpha   90.00
_cell.angle_beta   90.00
_cell.angle_gamma   90.00
#
_symmetry.space_group_name_H-M   'P 1'
#
loop_
_entity.id
_entity.type
_entity.pdbx_description
1 polymer ?
#
loop_
_entity_poly.entity_id
_entity_poly.type
_entity_poly.pdbx_seq_one_letter_code
_entity_poly.pdbx_strand_id
1 'polypeptide(L)'
;MVTRLAWGDAIGNQVRYLQSLLRSWGHTSEIYADAWDDACRDQVRAAKSYPREATRDSVLLVHHSFESKLVPLIARARGRKLLVYHNITPARLFEGFDRGAVLACDAARQELLALRPHVDGAFAYSRFSAEELVAAGYPRVDVLPFAIDWHAFDTPPDPALMAELDDGCSNILFVGRAVPSKYVDDVLRVFTAYQRLYQPKSRLLIAGNIHRDAPYGGFLHGLKDLLGPERIQFLGRVNAAQLSACFASATAYLSMSRHEGFGVPLLEAMYRDVPVVAYGAAAVPETLGGAGLTTFSREPVDVAQLLAVLERDPGLRAQVLDAQRARVAALSQKAVAAQVRTALQGWLGGRGPGATSAALPTAAIELVCPGLCARPEAPMSRLARELHRRLPDSRLLALRGRGEAPVLSLGPQTRDGVPVWHFTPDQPVGPAPEPLPGSSSLETAVRASPATVVLLGTDTAAAQALMPGVGRRSWGVRDAAAASDEASTEAARQHLGPRLLELDRADIDAVAQQLVQALSSKRGARHARR
;
A
#
# COMPACT_ATOMS: atom_id res chain seq x y z
N MET A 1 -21.01 4.96 -0.70
CA MET A 1 -20.66 6.06 -1.62
C MET A 1 -19.24 5.86 -2.09
N VAL A 2 -18.99 6.05 -3.39
CA VAL A 2 -17.67 5.85 -4.02
C VAL A 2 -17.47 6.94 -5.08
N THR A 3 -16.23 7.34 -5.37
CA THR A 3 -15.96 8.37 -6.40
C THR A 3 -16.46 7.92 -7.78
N ARG A 4 -16.06 6.72 -8.21
CA ARG A 4 -16.52 6.09 -9.45
C ARG A 4 -16.96 4.66 -9.19
N LEU A 5 -18.15 4.28 -9.68
CA LEU A 5 -18.56 2.88 -9.73
C LEU A 5 -18.23 2.29 -11.10
N ALA A 6 -17.22 1.43 -11.17
CA ALA A 6 -16.81 0.77 -12.40
C ALA A 6 -17.27 -0.69 -12.45
N TRP A 7 -17.38 -1.25 -13.65
CA TRP A 7 -17.70 -2.67 -13.84
C TRP A 7 -16.44 -3.53 -13.81
N GLY A 8 -16.44 -4.57 -12.98
CA GLY A 8 -15.37 -5.57 -12.92
C GLY A 8 -14.07 -5.09 -12.25
N ASP A 9 -14.06 -3.94 -11.57
CA ASP A 9 -12.93 -3.51 -10.75
C ASP A 9 -13.10 -3.95 -9.28
N ALA A 10 -11.98 -3.99 -8.56
CA ALA A 10 -11.97 -4.47 -7.17
C ALA A 10 -12.86 -3.63 -6.24
N ILE A 11 -12.89 -2.30 -6.41
CA ILE A 11 -13.66 -1.40 -5.55
C ILE A 11 -15.16 -1.54 -5.85
N GLY A 12 -15.55 -1.51 -7.13
CA GLY A 12 -16.95 -1.68 -7.52
C GLY A 12 -17.51 -3.04 -7.09
N ASN A 13 -16.75 -4.12 -7.25
CA ASN A 13 -17.14 -5.45 -6.78
C ASN A 13 -17.34 -5.48 -5.26
N GLN A 14 -16.43 -4.89 -4.51
CA GLN A 14 -16.53 -4.79 -3.06
C GLN A 14 -17.75 -3.96 -2.61
N VAL A 15 -18.05 -2.84 -3.29
CA VAL A 15 -19.24 -2.02 -3.02
C VAL A 15 -20.53 -2.82 -3.25
N ARG A 16 -20.63 -3.55 -4.38
CA ARG A 16 -21.79 -4.39 -4.69
C ARG A 16 -21.95 -5.53 -3.69
N TYR A 17 -20.85 -6.16 -3.29
CA TYR A 17 -20.88 -7.24 -2.33
C TYR A 17 -21.37 -6.77 -0.96
N LEU A 18 -20.84 -5.66 -0.44
CA LEU A 18 -21.31 -5.08 0.82
C LEU A 18 -22.80 -4.70 0.74
N GLN A 19 -23.26 -4.14 -0.39
CA GLN A 19 -24.68 -3.87 -0.60
C GLN A 19 -25.53 -5.16 -0.53
N SER A 20 -25.09 -6.23 -1.21
CA SER A 20 -25.78 -7.52 -1.20
C SER A 20 -25.89 -8.10 0.23
N LEU A 21 -24.79 -8.05 0.99
CA LEU A 21 -24.79 -8.48 2.40
C LEU A 21 -25.75 -7.66 3.25
N LEU A 22 -25.70 -6.33 3.18
CA LEU A 22 -26.58 -5.45 3.95
C LEU A 22 -28.06 -5.72 3.63
N ARG A 23 -28.40 -5.91 2.35
CA ARG A 23 -29.75 -6.29 1.92
C ARG A 23 -30.16 -7.67 2.45
N SER A 24 -29.25 -8.65 2.43
CA SER A 24 -29.50 -9.97 3.01
C SER A 24 -29.75 -9.95 4.52
N TRP A 25 -29.30 -8.89 5.20
CA TRP A 25 -29.52 -8.68 6.65
C TRP A 25 -30.76 -7.84 6.94
N GLY A 26 -31.56 -7.51 5.92
CA GLY A 26 -32.81 -6.77 6.05
C GLY A 26 -32.67 -5.25 5.98
N HIS A 27 -31.50 -4.71 5.60
CA HIS A 27 -31.31 -3.27 5.43
C HIS A 27 -31.61 -2.81 4.00
N THR A 28 -32.21 -1.62 3.86
CA THR A 28 -32.17 -0.89 2.58
C THR A 28 -30.75 -0.38 2.35
N SER A 29 -30.14 -0.74 1.22
CA SER A 29 -28.78 -0.32 0.89
C SER A 29 -28.69 0.08 -0.58
N GLU A 30 -28.28 1.33 -0.83
CA GLU A 30 -28.17 1.94 -2.16
C GLU A 30 -26.72 2.39 -2.41
N ILE A 31 -26.27 2.30 -3.67
CA ILE A 31 -24.93 2.78 -4.06
C ILE A 31 -25.05 4.20 -4.59
N TYR A 32 -24.16 5.07 -4.12
CA TYR A 32 -24.06 6.46 -4.55
C TYR A 32 -22.67 6.72 -5.14
N ALA A 33 -22.59 7.35 -6.32
CA ALA A 33 -21.31 7.69 -6.94
C ALA A 33 -21.33 9.03 -7.70
N ASP A 34 -20.15 9.64 -7.88
CA ASP A 34 -19.99 10.87 -8.68
C ASP A 34 -19.97 10.55 -10.19
N ALA A 35 -19.29 9.45 -10.54
CA ALA A 35 -19.24 8.90 -11.89
C ALA A 35 -19.52 7.38 -11.88
N TRP A 36 -19.94 6.83 -13.01
CA TRP A 36 -20.12 5.39 -13.17
C TRP A 36 -20.02 4.97 -14.64
N ASP A 37 -19.71 3.70 -14.87
CA ASP A 37 -19.80 3.09 -16.20
C ASP A 37 -21.26 2.86 -16.58
N ASP A 38 -21.59 2.88 -17.87
CA ASP A 38 -22.97 2.68 -18.35
C ASP A 38 -23.59 1.36 -17.89
N ALA A 39 -22.79 0.28 -17.83
CA ALA A 39 -23.21 -1.03 -17.32
C ALA A 39 -23.66 -1.01 -15.85
N CYS A 40 -23.34 0.05 -15.10
CA CYS A 40 -23.69 0.20 -13.69
C CYS A 40 -24.90 1.12 -13.47
N ARG A 41 -25.49 1.69 -14.52
CA ARG A 41 -26.49 2.77 -14.46
C ARG A 41 -27.68 2.44 -13.56
N ASP A 42 -28.18 1.21 -13.61
CA ASP A 42 -29.36 0.79 -12.83
C ASP A 42 -29.03 0.38 -11.39
N GLN A 43 -27.75 0.39 -11.02
CA GLN A 43 -27.27 -0.01 -9.69
C GLN A 43 -26.86 1.19 -8.82
N VAL A 44 -26.88 2.40 -9.37
CA VAL A 44 -26.23 3.58 -8.77
C VAL A 44 -27.10 4.82 -8.84
N ARG A 45 -27.02 5.62 -7.78
CA ARG A 45 -27.62 6.95 -7.68
C ARG A 45 -26.52 8.01 -7.69
N ALA A 46 -26.83 9.20 -8.16
CA ALA A 46 -25.87 10.30 -8.15
C ALA A 46 -25.51 10.70 -6.71
N ALA A 47 -24.22 10.83 -6.37
CA ALA A 47 -23.77 11.15 -5.02
C ALA A 47 -24.44 12.40 -4.45
N LYS A 48 -24.66 13.42 -5.29
CA LYS A 48 -25.37 14.67 -4.96
C LYS A 48 -26.80 14.50 -4.44
N SER A 49 -27.47 13.38 -4.69
CA SER A 49 -28.82 13.12 -4.17
C SER A 49 -28.81 12.63 -2.72
N TYR A 50 -27.71 12.02 -2.25
CA TYR A 50 -27.60 11.42 -0.92
C TYR A 50 -28.03 12.34 0.23
N PRO A 51 -27.59 13.62 0.32
CA PRO A 51 -27.97 14.47 1.45
C PRO A 51 -29.47 14.74 1.59
N ARG A 52 -30.24 14.59 0.50
CA ARG A 52 -31.71 14.75 0.51
C ARG A 52 -32.43 13.47 0.90
N GLU A 53 -31.84 12.32 0.60
CA GLU A 53 -32.38 10.99 0.89
C GLU A 53 -32.02 10.50 2.31
N ALA A 54 -30.88 10.96 2.84
CA ALA A 54 -30.36 10.51 4.13
C ALA A 54 -31.18 11.03 5.33
N THR A 55 -31.47 10.12 6.26
CA THR A 55 -32.08 10.40 7.56
C THR A 55 -31.05 10.36 8.68
N ARG A 56 -31.45 10.62 9.93
CA ARG A 56 -30.54 10.48 11.09
C ARG A 56 -30.15 9.02 11.36
N ASP A 57 -30.99 8.07 10.95
CA ASP A 57 -30.75 6.63 11.14
C ASP A 57 -29.91 6.02 10.01
N SER A 58 -29.60 6.80 8.98
CA SER A 58 -28.77 6.36 7.86
C SER A 58 -27.31 6.12 8.30
N VAL A 59 -26.68 5.13 7.65
CA VAL A 59 -25.24 4.88 7.76
C VAL A 59 -24.62 5.01 6.38
N LEU A 60 -23.65 5.90 6.25
CA LEU A 60 -22.90 6.14 5.03
C LEU A 60 -21.56 5.42 5.09
N LEU A 61 -21.36 4.42 4.23
CA LEU A 61 -20.02 3.87 3.96
C LEU A 61 -19.36 4.70 2.86
N VAL A 62 -18.25 5.37 3.16
CA VAL A 62 -17.47 6.20 2.24
C VAL A 62 -16.27 5.40 1.75
N HIS A 63 -16.26 5.02 0.49
CA HIS A 63 -15.16 4.28 -0.13
C HIS A 63 -14.12 5.27 -0.67
N HIS A 64 -12.91 5.28 -0.09
CA HIS A 64 -11.83 6.20 -0.46
C HIS A 64 -10.60 5.44 -0.98
N SER A 65 -10.10 5.85 -2.14
CA SER A 65 -8.99 5.17 -2.83
C SER A 65 -8.17 6.09 -3.75
N PHE A 66 -8.72 7.26 -4.09
CA PHE A 66 -8.17 8.20 -5.05
C PHE A 66 -8.83 9.57 -4.86
N GLU A 67 -8.33 10.60 -5.52
CA GLU A 67 -8.88 11.95 -5.41
C GLU A 67 -10.38 11.98 -5.78
N SER A 68 -11.12 12.82 -5.09
CA SER A 68 -12.57 12.93 -5.17
C SER A 68 -13.03 14.35 -4.83
N LYS A 69 -14.25 14.68 -5.24
CA LYS A 69 -14.90 15.95 -4.83
C LYS A 69 -15.95 15.73 -3.74
N LEU A 70 -15.85 14.61 -3.01
CA LEU A 70 -16.90 14.15 -2.11
C LEU A 70 -16.79 14.70 -0.69
N VAL A 71 -15.63 15.22 -0.25
CA VAL A 71 -15.43 15.74 1.11
C VAL A 71 -16.50 16.77 1.52
N PRO A 72 -16.81 17.82 0.72
CA PRO A 72 -17.83 18.80 1.10
C PRO A 72 -19.25 18.19 1.21
N LEU A 73 -19.54 17.16 0.41
CA LEU A 73 -20.81 16.46 0.43
C LEU A 73 -20.92 15.59 1.70
N ILE A 74 -19.87 14.84 2.03
CA ILE A 74 -19.78 13.99 3.22
C ILE A 74 -19.85 14.83 4.50
N ALA A 75 -19.21 16.01 4.51
CA ALA A 75 -19.27 16.93 5.63
C ALA A 75 -20.72 17.37 5.95
N ARG A 76 -21.56 17.57 4.92
CA ARG A 76 -22.96 18.00 5.04
C ARG A 76 -23.96 16.84 5.19
N ALA A 77 -23.51 15.61 4.93
CA ALA A 77 -24.36 14.44 4.96
C ALA A 77 -24.84 14.13 6.39
N ARG A 78 -26.11 13.72 6.48
CA ARG A 78 -26.76 13.27 7.72
C ARG A 78 -26.45 11.80 8.00
N GLY A 79 -26.68 11.39 9.24
CA GLY A 79 -26.45 10.02 9.68
C GLY A 79 -25.00 9.76 10.08
N ARG A 80 -24.73 8.51 10.44
CA ARG A 80 -23.38 8.06 10.81
C ARG A 80 -22.56 7.82 9.56
N LYS A 81 -21.28 8.14 9.61
CA LYS A 81 -20.37 8.08 8.45
C LYS A 81 -19.16 7.25 8.80
N LEU A 82 -18.89 6.24 7.99
CA LEU A 82 -17.75 5.34 8.15
C LEU A 82 -16.88 5.42 6.91
N LEU A 83 -15.58 5.56 7.12
CA LEU A 83 -14.61 5.42 6.03
C LEU A 83 -14.34 3.95 5.76
N VAL A 84 -14.26 3.58 4.48
CA VAL A 84 -13.75 2.32 3.98
C VAL A 84 -12.59 2.65 3.05
N TYR A 85 -11.38 2.50 3.56
CA TYR A 85 -10.13 2.87 2.91
C TYR A 85 -9.59 1.71 2.05
N HIS A 86 -9.39 1.96 0.76
CA HIS A 86 -8.91 0.96 -0.20
C HIS A 86 -7.41 1.07 -0.51
N ASN A 87 -6.68 1.83 0.33
CA ASN A 87 -5.28 2.17 0.14
C ASN A 87 -5.03 3.20 -0.98
N ILE A 88 -4.10 4.13 -0.77
CA ILE A 88 -3.66 5.10 -1.78
C ILE A 88 -2.22 4.75 -2.16
N THR A 89 -1.97 4.58 -3.44
CA THR A 89 -0.61 4.30 -3.89
C THR A 89 0.31 5.50 -3.65
N PRO A 90 1.55 5.32 -3.16
CA PRO A 90 2.48 6.42 -3.00
C PRO A 90 2.77 7.14 -4.31
N ALA A 91 2.72 8.47 -4.28
CA ALA A 91 2.92 9.30 -5.47
C ALA A 91 4.29 9.01 -6.13
N ARG A 92 5.33 8.79 -5.32
CA ARG A 92 6.68 8.42 -5.77
C ARG A 92 6.76 7.17 -6.65
N LEU A 93 5.79 6.26 -6.60
CA LEU A 93 5.78 5.10 -7.49
C LEU A 93 5.34 5.45 -8.91
N PHE A 94 4.72 6.60 -9.13
CA PHE A 94 4.31 7.10 -10.45
C PHE A 94 5.27 8.16 -11.01
N GLU A 95 6.25 8.61 -10.23
CA GLU A 95 7.25 9.57 -10.69
C GLU A 95 8.00 9.03 -11.92
N GLY A 96 8.27 9.91 -12.88
CA GLY A 96 8.85 9.56 -14.17
C GLY A 96 7.89 8.94 -15.19
N PHE A 97 6.70 8.47 -14.78
CA PHE A 97 5.73 7.85 -15.68
C PHE A 97 4.42 8.63 -15.81
N ASP A 98 3.82 9.11 -14.71
CA ASP A 98 2.49 9.72 -14.75
C ASP A 98 2.36 10.86 -13.72
N ARG A 99 2.63 12.09 -14.19
CA ARG A 99 2.50 13.30 -13.36
C ARG A 99 1.06 13.53 -12.87
N GLY A 100 0.05 13.12 -13.65
CA GLY A 100 -1.35 13.23 -13.24
C GLY A 100 -1.65 12.33 -12.05
N ALA A 101 -1.21 11.06 -12.11
CA ALA A 101 -1.34 10.11 -11.02
C ALA A 101 -0.54 10.54 -9.77
N VAL A 102 0.65 11.13 -9.93
CA VAL A 102 1.41 11.72 -8.81
C VAL A 102 0.57 12.76 -8.06
N LEU A 103 0.05 13.77 -8.77
CA LEU A 103 -0.76 14.84 -8.18
C LEU A 103 -2.04 14.29 -7.53
N ALA A 104 -2.70 13.35 -8.20
CA ALA A 104 -3.93 12.76 -7.71
C ALA A 104 -3.72 11.86 -6.47
N CYS A 105 -2.60 11.15 -6.37
CA CYS A 105 -2.27 10.38 -5.16
C CYS A 105 -1.97 11.28 -3.96
N ASP A 106 -1.30 12.42 -4.18
CA ASP A 106 -1.10 13.42 -3.12
C ASP A 106 -2.42 14.08 -2.72
N ALA A 107 -3.26 14.48 -3.68
CA ALA A 107 -4.58 15.03 -3.43
C ALA A 107 -5.47 14.04 -2.65
N ALA A 108 -5.47 12.76 -3.03
CA ALA A 108 -6.19 11.71 -2.32
C ALA A 108 -5.77 11.58 -0.85
N ARG A 109 -4.48 11.75 -0.55
CA ARG A 109 -3.99 11.75 0.85
C ARG A 109 -4.38 13.02 1.60
N GLN A 110 -4.40 14.18 0.94
CA GLN A 110 -4.94 15.41 1.55
C GLN A 110 -6.43 15.28 1.87
N GLU A 111 -7.21 14.69 0.97
CA GLU A 111 -8.61 14.36 1.21
C GLU A 111 -8.78 13.36 2.34
N LEU A 112 -7.90 12.36 2.46
CA LEU A 112 -7.89 11.45 3.59
C LEU A 112 -7.74 12.22 4.92
N LEU A 113 -6.89 13.23 5.01
CA LEU A 113 -6.80 14.06 6.22
C LEU A 113 -8.04 14.95 6.41
N ALA A 114 -8.60 15.49 5.32
CA ALA A 114 -9.79 16.34 5.35
C ALA A 114 -11.09 15.60 5.71
N LEU A 115 -11.17 14.29 5.45
CA LEU A 115 -12.30 13.43 5.79
C LEU A 115 -12.37 13.08 7.28
N ARG A 116 -11.21 13.06 7.96
CA ARG A 116 -11.08 12.68 9.37
C ARG A 116 -12.13 13.30 10.31
N PRO A 117 -12.36 14.63 10.34
CA PRO A 117 -13.35 15.24 11.25
C PRO A 117 -14.81 14.96 10.86
N HIS A 118 -15.06 14.27 9.74
CA HIS A 118 -16.38 14.07 9.18
C HIS A 118 -16.87 12.63 9.24
N VAL A 119 -16.07 11.70 9.76
CA VAL A 119 -16.43 10.29 9.94
C VAL A 119 -16.35 9.88 11.41
N ASP A 120 -17.16 8.89 11.78
CA ASP A 120 -17.29 8.36 13.14
C ASP A 120 -16.33 7.18 13.41
N GLY A 121 -15.91 6.49 12.34
CA GLY A 121 -15.02 5.32 12.37
C GLY A 121 -14.44 5.03 10.99
N ALA A 122 -13.43 4.17 10.94
CA ALA A 122 -12.76 3.83 9.68
C ALA A 122 -12.37 2.34 9.60
N PHE A 123 -12.48 1.81 8.41
CA PHE A 123 -12.07 0.45 8.06
C PHE A 123 -11.01 0.49 6.96
N ALA A 124 -10.07 -0.45 7.01
CA ALA A 124 -9.23 -0.79 5.87
C ALA A 124 -9.22 -2.32 5.66
N TYR A 125 -8.70 -2.78 4.53
CA TYR A 125 -8.71 -4.20 4.17
C TYR A 125 -7.47 -5.00 4.61
N SER A 126 -6.50 -4.32 5.19
CA SER A 126 -5.26 -4.91 5.72
C SER A 126 -4.80 -4.09 6.91
N ARG A 127 -4.05 -4.72 7.81
CA ARG A 127 -3.37 -4.00 8.91
C ARG A 127 -2.39 -2.98 8.36
N PHE A 128 -1.75 -3.27 7.23
CA PHE A 128 -0.89 -2.32 6.52
C PHE A 128 -1.63 -1.01 6.19
N SER A 129 -2.78 -1.08 5.51
CA SER A 129 -3.56 0.10 5.17
C SER A 129 -4.26 0.74 6.38
N ALA A 130 -4.62 -0.05 7.40
CA ALA A 130 -5.19 0.46 8.63
C ALA A 130 -4.17 1.26 9.46
N GLU A 131 -2.88 0.89 9.44
CA GLU A 131 -1.82 1.64 10.10
C GLU A 131 -1.75 3.09 9.59
N GLU A 132 -1.97 3.31 8.28
CA GLU A 132 -2.04 4.66 7.71
C GLU A 132 -3.25 5.47 8.20
N LEU A 133 -4.41 4.82 8.42
CA LEU A 133 -5.57 5.48 9.03
C LEU A 133 -5.31 5.89 10.48
N VAL A 134 -4.64 5.04 11.26
CA VAL A 134 -4.22 5.37 12.63
C VAL A 134 -3.22 6.52 12.59
N ALA A 135 -2.27 6.49 11.66
CA ALA A 135 -1.31 7.57 11.43
C ALA A 135 -1.98 8.92 11.06
N ALA A 136 -3.06 8.88 10.27
CA ALA A 136 -3.87 10.05 9.94
C ALA A 136 -4.68 10.58 11.15
N GLY A 137 -4.78 9.80 12.23
CA GLY A 137 -5.53 10.15 13.44
C GLY A 137 -7.03 9.85 13.33
N TYR A 138 -7.44 8.90 12.50
CA TYR A 138 -8.83 8.47 12.46
C TYR A 138 -9.27 7.87 13.80
N PRO A 139 -10.47 8.23 14.30
CA PRO A 139 -11.03 7.56 15.45
C PRO A 139 -11.45 6.14 15.05
N ARG A 140 -11.24 5.15 15.93
CA ARG A 140 -11.77 3.77 15.80
C ARG A 140 -11.48 3.16 14.42
N VAL A 141 -10.24 2.70 14.26
CA VAL A 141 -9.77 2.02 13.06
C VAL A 141 -9.82 0.52 13.26
N ASP A 142 -10.45 -0.21 12.34
CA ASP A 142 -10.49 -1.67 12.33
C ASP A 142 -10.16 -2.23 10.93
N VAL A 143 -9.79 -3.51 10.88
CA VAL A 143 -9.65 -4.24 9.62
C VAL A 143 -10.97 -4.89 9.26
N LEU A 144 -11.51 -4.55 8.09
CA LEU A 144 -12.65 -5.22 7.49
C LEU A 144 -12.12 -6.31 6.56
N PRO A 145 -12.59 -7.57 6.66
CA PRO A 145 -12.18 -8.58 5.69
C PRO A 145 -12.60 -8.15 4.29
N PHE A 146 -11.66 -8.19 3.35
CA PHE A 146 -11.97 -7.95 1.96
C PHE A 146 -12.89 -9.07 1.47
N ALA A 147 -13.96 -8.70 0.79
CA ALA A 147 -14.92 -9.68 0.35
C ALA A 147 -14.74 -10.00 -1.12
N ILE A 148 -14.61 -11.30 -1.37
CA ILE A 148 -14.50 -11.86 -2.70
C ILE A 148 -15.74 -12.72 -2.93
N ASP A 149 -16.35 -12.54 -4.09
CA ASP A 149 -17.33 -13.49 -4.60
C ASP A 149 -16.56 -14.64 -5.24
N TRP A 150 -16.36 -15.72 -4.48
CA TRP A 150 -15.58 -16.87 -4.94
C TRP A 150 -16.22 -17.57 -6.14
N HIS A 151 -17.55 -17.50 -6.27
CA HIS A 151 -18.26 -18.08 -7.41
C HIS A 151 -17.97 -17.38 -8.73
N ALA A 152 -17.53 -16.12 -8.69
CA ALA A 152 -17.06 -15.41 -9.88
C ALA A 152 -15.84 -16.11 -10.51
N PHE A 153 -15.17 -17.00 -9.78
CA PHE A 153 -13.99 -17.72 -10.25
C PHE A 153 -14.28 -19.10 -10.84
N ASP A 154 -15.50 -19.62 -10.69
CA ASP A 154 -15.93 -20.93 -11.18
C ASP A 154 -16.28 -20.93 -12.69
N THR A 155 -15.89 -19.87 -13.41
CA THR A 155 -16.13 -19.79 -14.86
C THR A 155 -15.30 -20.86 -15.58
N PRO A 156 -15.91 -21.70 -16.43
CA PRO A 156 -15.16 -22.68 -17.21
C PRO A 156 -14.09 -22.02 -18.09
N PRO A 157 -12.90 -22.63 -18.25
CA PRO A 157 -11.85 -22.08 -19.08
C PRO A 157 -12.26 -22.05 -20.56
N ASP A 158 -11.82 -21.02 -21.28
CA ASP A 158 -12.00 -20.91 -22.73
C ASP A 158 -11.29 -22.09 -23.44
N PRO A 159 -12.02 -22.98 -24.15
CA PRO A 159 -11.42 -24.18 -24.74
C PRO A 159 -10.40 -23.89 -25.85
N ALA A 160 -10.59 -22.82 -26.61
CA ALA A 160 -9.68 -22.48 -27.72
C ALA A 160 -8.34 -21.98 -27.18
N LEU A 161 -8.38 -21.09 -26.18
CA LEU A 161 -7.17 -20.63 -25.51
C LEU A 161 -6.49 -21.76 -24.73
N MET A 162 -7.25 -22.67 -24.11
CA MET A 162 -6.67 -23.86 -23.47
C MET A 162 -5.89 -24.72 -24.46
N ALA A 163 -6.45 -24.98 -25.65
CA ALA A 163 -5.77 -25.75 -26.68
C ALA A 163 -4.50 -25.04 -27.20
N GLU A 164 -4.49 -23.71 -27.28
CA GLU A 164 -3.31 -22.93 -27.63
C GLU A 164 -2.21 -23.01 -26.56
N LEU A 165 -2.60 -23.00 -25.29
CA LEU A 165 -1.67 -23.01 -24.15
C LEU A 165 -1.17 -24.42 -23.79
N ASP A 166 -1.79 -25.47 -24.31
CA ASP A 166 -1.39 -26.89 -24.14
C ASP A 166 -0.31 -27.33 -25.14
N ASP A 167 0.78 -26.57 -25.20
CA ASP A 167 1.97 -26.83 -26.04
C ASP A 167 3.15 -27.39 -25.23
N GLY A 168 2.89 -27.74 -23.97
CA GLY A 168 3.86 -28.20 -22.98
C GLY A 168 4.87 -27.13 -22.56
N CYS A 169 4.57 -25.83 -22.71
CA CYS A 169 5.33 -24.77 -22.08
C CYS A 169 4.95 -24.61 -20.60
N SER A 170 5.93 -24.31 -19.76
CA SER A 170 5.66 -23.84 -18.40
C SER A 170 5.15 -22.39 -18.46
N ASN A 171 3.93 -22.14 -18.00
CA ASN A 171 3.31 -20.82 -18.07
C ASN A 171 3.46 -20.09 -16.73
N ILE A 172 4.12 -18.93 -16.74
CA ILE A 172 4.12 -17.98 -15.62
C ILE A 172 3.02 -16.97 -15.87
N LEU A 173 2.16 -16.70 -14.89
CA LEU A 173 1.04 -15.79 -15.02
C LEU A 173 1.21 -14.55 -14.14
N PHE A 174 0.90 -13.39 -14.71
CA PHE A 174 0.60 -12.16 -13.99
C PHE A 174 -0.75 -11.61 -14.42
N VAL A 175 -1.57 -11.16 -13.46
CA VAL A 175 -2.89 -10.59 -13.70
C VAL A 175 -2.96 -9.19 -13.07
N GLY A 176 -3.27 -8.17 -13.86
CA GLY A 176 -3.46 -6.82 -13.35
C GLY A 176 -3.21 -5.72 -14.35
N ARG A 177 -3.54 -4.49 -13.96
CA ARG A 177 -3.27 -3.29 -14.76
C ARG A 177 -1.76 -3.05 -14.86
N ALA A 178 -1.28 -2.60 -16.01
CA ALA A 178 0.07 -2.06 -16.15
C ALA A 178 0.16 -0.66 -15.55
N VAL A 179 0.28 -0.60 -14.23
CA VAL A 179 0.59 0.62 -13.48
C VAL A 179 1.94 0.46 -12.78
N PRO A 180 2.76 1.52 -12.67
CA PRO A 180 4.11 1.44 -12.10
C PRO A 180 4.21 0.73 -10.73
N SER A 181 3.21 0.89 -9.85
CA SER A 181 3.21 0.23 -8.53
C SER A 181 3.14 -1.31 -8.56
N LYS A 182 2.75 -1.89 -9.69
CA LYS A 182 2.73 -3.34 -9.91
C LYS A 182 4.08 -3.90 -10.38
N TYR A 183 5.01 -3.03 -10.80
CA TYR A 183 6.35 -3.40 -11.24
C TYR A 183 6.34 -4.57 -12.23
N VAL A 184 5.53 -4.43 -13.28
CA VAL A 184 5.45 -5.42 -14.36
C VAL A 184 6.81 -5.57 -15.05
N ASP A 185 7.65 -4.53 -15.04
CA ASP A 185 9.02 -4.60 -15.51
C ASP A 185 9.89 -5.60 -14.73
N ASP A 186 9.72 -5.70 -13.41
CA ASP A 186 10.39 -6.73 -12.61
C ASP A 186 9.82 -8.13 -12.92
N VAL A 187 8.51 -8.25 -13.21
CA VAL A 187 7.91 -9.51 -13.70
C VAL A 187 8.56 -9.95 -15.02
N LEU A 188 8.77 -9.02 -15.97
CA LEU A 188 9.45 -9.31 -17.24
C LEU A 188 10.88 -9.80 -16.99
N ARG A 189 11.65 -9.09 -16.16
CA ARG A 189 13.05 -9.43 -15.85
C ARG A 189 13.18 -10.78 -15.14
N VAL A 190 12.34 -11.04 -14.15
CA VAL A 190 12.30 -12.31 -13.42
C VAL A 190 11.99 -13.45 -14.38
N PHE A 191 10.97 -13.29 -15.22
CA PHE A 191 10.64 -14.32 -16.21
C PHE A 191 11.79 -14.56 -17.19
N THR A 192 12.42 -13.51 -17.72
CA THR A 192 13.57 -13.67 -18.63
C THR A 192 14.73 -14.40 -17.96
N ALA A 193 15.03 -14.10 -16.70
CA ALA A 193 16.03 -14.84 -15.94
C ALA A 193 15.62 -16.32 -15.76
N TYR A 194 14.38 -16.58 -15.37
CA TYR A 194 13.83 -17.92 -15.21
C TYR A 194 13.90 -18.74 -16.51
N GLN A 195 13.49 -18.16 -17.63
CA GLN A 195 13.53 -18.80 -18.94
C GLN A 195 14.96 -19.17 -19.35
N ARG A 196 15.91 -18.23 -19.23
CA ARG A 196 17.28 -18.42 -19.71
C ARG A 196 18.09 -19.36 -18.82
N LEU A 197 17.87 -19.32 -17.51
CA LEU A 197 18.68 -20.06 -16.53
C LEU A 197 18.10 -21.42 -16.16
N TYR A 198 16.77 -21.57 -16.20
CA TYR A 198 16.12 -22.73 -15.57
C TYR A 198 15.09 -23.44 -16.45
N GLN A 199 14.30 -22.73 -17.25
CA GLN A 199 13.23 -23.34 -18.05
C GLN A 199 13.09 -22.68 -19.44
N PRO A 200 13.89 -23.08 -20.44
CA PRO A 200 13.84 -22.49 -21.79
C PRO A 200 12.49 -22.67 -22.50
N LYS A 201 11.76 -23.76 -22.20
CA LYS A 201 10.40 -24.01 -22.72
C LYS A 201 9.34 -23.41 -21.80
N SER A 202 9.40 -22.09 -21.59
CA SER A 202 8.44 -21.34 -20.77
C SER A 202 7.88 -20.11 -21.49
N ARG A 203 6.73 -19.66 -21.02
CA ARG A 203 5.97 -18.50 -21.52
C ARG A 203 5.47 -17.66 -20.35
N LEU A 204 5.51 -16.34 -20.50
CA LEU A 204 4.88 -15.38 -19.59
C LEU A 204 3.56 -14.89 -20.18
N LEU A 205 2.48 -15.12 -19.45
CA LEU A 205 1.15 -14.61 -19.75
C LEU A 205 0.88 -13.37 -18.89
N ILE A 206 0.57 -12.24 -19.53
CA ILE A 206 0.15 -11.02 -18.84
C ILE A 206 -1.30 -10.71 -19.22
N ALA A 207 -2.21 -11.02 -18.29
CA ALA A 207 -3.62 -10.70 -18.41
C ALA A 207 -3.89 -9.32 -17.81
N GLY A 208 -4.03 -8.33 -18.68
CA GLY A 208 -4.18 -6.93 -18.30
C GLY A 208 -3.87 -6.00 -19.46
N ASN A 209 -4.52 -4.85 -19.48
CA ASN A 209 -4.31 -3.89 -20.56
C ASN A 209 -2.97 -3.18 -20.42
N ILE A 210 -2.14 -3.21 -21.48
CA ILE A 210 -0.85 -2.54 -21.57
C ILE A 210 -0.82 -1.65 -22.82
N HIS A 211 -1.30 -0.43 -22.67
CA HIS A 211 -1.36 0.55 -23.75
C HIS A 211 0.05 1.05 -24.09
N ARG A 212 0.51 0.83 -25.33
CA ARG A 212 1.81 1.31 -25.81
C ARG A 212 1.95 2.83 -25.74
N ASP A 213 0.85 3.55 -25.89
CA ASP A 213 0.81 5.02 -25.87
C ASP A 213 0.85 5.61 -24.45
N ALA A 214 0.60 4.79 -23.41
CA ALA A 214 0.78 5.22 -22.04
C ALA A 214 2.27 5.15 -21.66
N PRO A 215 2.85 6.12 -20.92
CA PRO A 215 4.30 6.16 -20.67
C PRO A 215 4.88 4.86 -20.09
N TYR A 216 4.24 4.29 -19.06
CA TYR A 216 4.68 3.02 -18.49
C TYR A 216 4.43 1.84 -19.43
N GLY A 217 3.32 1.83 -20.18
CA GLY A 217 3.04 0.77 -21.14
C GLY A 217 4.03 0.77 -22.31
N GLY A 218 4.37 1.94 -22.86
CA GLY A 218 5.42 2.11 -23.86
C GLY A 218 6.78 1.62 -23.36
N PHE A 219 7.14 1.94 -22.11
CA PHE A 219 8.32 1.39 -21.45
C PHE A 219 8.31 -0.15 -21.37
N LEU A 220 7.19 -0.76 -20.94
CA LEU A 220 7.06 -2.22 -20.86
C LEU A 220 7.13 -2.90 -22.23
N HIS A 221 6.53 -2.31 -23.26
CA HIS A 221 6.63 -2.81 -24.63
C HIS A 221 8.08 -2.75 -25.13
N GLY A 222 8.79 -1.62 -24.94
CA GLY A 222 10.20 -1.50 -25.30
C GLY A 222 11.09 -2.49 -24.53
N LEU A 223 10.83 -2.70 -23.23
CA LEU A 223 11.54 -3.67 -22.41
C LEU A 223 11.29 -5.11 -22.90
N LYS A 224 10.04 -5.46 -23.25
CA LYS A 224 9.71 -6.75 -23.86
C LYS A 224 10.47 -6.96 -25.18
N ASP A 225 10.52 -5.94 -26.03
CA ASP A 225 11.21 -6.00 -27.32
C ASP A 225 12.72 -6.22 -27.13
N LEU A 226 13.33 -5.65 -26.08
CA LEU A 226 14.73 -5.87 -25.70
C LEU A 226 15.01 -7.26 -25.11
N LEU A 227 14.09 -7.80 -24.30
CA LEU A 227 14.30 -9.05 -23.56
C LEU A 227 14.06 -10.31 -24.40
N GLY A 228 13.32 -10.19 -25.51
CA GLY A 228 12.94 -11.30 -26.39
C GLY A 228 11.42 -11.52 -26.40
N PRO A 229 10.69 -11.03 -27.43
CA PRO A 229 9.24 -10.89 -27.36
C PRO A 229 8.45 -12.20 -27.52
N GLU A 230 9.02 -13.23 -28.14
CA GLU A 230 8.27 -14.41 -28.60
C GLU A 230 7.58 -15.20 -27.48
N ARG A 231 8.12 -15.13 -26.26
CA ARG A 231 7.63 -15.91 -25.11
C ARG A 231 6.97 -15.04 -24.04
N ILE A 232 6.76 -13.76 -24.31
CA ILE A 232 6.06 -12.81 -23.43
C ILE A 232 4.78 -12.38 -24.14
N GLN A 233 3.64 -12.81 -23.64
CA GLN A 233 2.34 -12.53 -24.25
C GLN A 233 1.58 -11.49 -23.43
N PHE A 234 1.36 -10.31 -24.02
CA PHE A 234 0.45 -9.30 -23.48
C PHE A 234 -0.94 -9.58 -24.04
N LEU A 235 -1.81 -10.19 -23.23
CA LEU A 235 -3.14 -10.63 -23.67
C LEU A 235 -4.16 -9.48 -23.72
N GLY A 236 -3.83 -8.33 -23.13
CA GLY A 236 -4.75 -7.22 -23.02
C GLY A 236 -5.89 -7.52 -22.04
N ARG A 237 -7.08 -6.97 -22.31
CA ARG A 237 -8.27 -7.24 -21.50
C ARG A 237 -8.86 -8.59 -21.91
N VAL A 238 -8.77 -9.57 -21.01
CA VAL A 238 -9.36 -10.91 -21.18
C VAL A 238 -10.74 -10.97 -20.52
N ASN A 239 -11.63 -11.81 -21.07
CA ASN A 239 -12.90 -12.15 -20.43
C ASN A 239 -12.72 -13.20 -19.33
N ALA A 240 -13.78 -13.54 -18.58
CA ALA A 240 -13.70 -14.48 -17.46
C ALA A 240 -13.29 -15.91 -17.85
N ALA A 241 -13.70 -16.40 -19.02
CA ALA A 241 -13.33 -17.72 -19.52
C ALA A 241 -11.86 -17.77 -19.96
N GLN A 242 -11.39 -16.72 -20.64
CA GLN A 242 -9.99 -16.56 -21.03
C GLN A 242 -9.07 -16.43 -19.80
N LEU A 243 -9.49 -15.65 -18.79
CA LEU A 243 -8.75 -15.55 -17.53
C LEU A 243 -8.68 -16.91 -16.82
N SER A 244 -9.77 -17.67 -16.82
CA SER A 244 -9.81 -19.01 -16.24
C SER A 244 -8.90 -20.00 -16.99
N ALA A 245 -8.80 -19.89 -18.32
CA ALA A 245 -7.82 -20.65 -19.12
C ALA A 245 -6.36 -20.26 -18.79
N CYS A 246 -6.09 -18.96 -18.59
CA CYS A 246 -4.77 -18.49 -18.17
C CYS A 246 -4.36 -19.07 -16.80
N PHE A 247 -5.27 -19.09 -15.83
CA PHE A 247 -4.99 -19.71 -14.53
C PHE A 247 -4.85 -21.23 -14.63
N ALA A 248 -5.76 -21.91 -15.36
CA ALA A 248 -5.73 -23.36 -15.50
C ALA A 248 -4.45 -23.88 -16.17
N SER A 249 -3.84 -23.08 -17.06
CA SER A 249 -2.58 -23.40 -17.71
C SER A 249 -1.33 -22.95 -16.93
N ALA A 250 -1.48 -22.15 -15.87
CA ALA A 250 -0.36 -21.54 -15.16
C ALA A 250 0.38 -22.54 -14.25
N THR A 251 1.69 -22.65 -14.43
CA THR A 251 2.59 -23.37 -13.52
C THR A 251 2.73 -22.62 -12.19
N ALA A 252 2.81 -21.29 -12.24
CA ALA A 252 2.90 -20.42 -11.09
C ALA A 252 2.35 -19.02 -11.41
N TYR A 253 1.83 -18.35 -10.37
CA TYR A 253 1.46 -16.94 -10.42
C TYR A 253 2.60 -16.10 -9.83
N LEU A 254 3.07 -15.10 -10.57
CA LEU A 254 4.16 -14.22 -10.16
C LEU A 254 3.65 -12.79 -9.94
N SER A 255 3.86 -12.23 -8.75
CA SER A 255 3.61 -10.81 -8.47
C SER A 255 4.86 -10.12 -7.93
N MET A 256 5.36 -9.12 -8.65
CA MET A 256 6.44 -8.24 -8.17
C MET A 256 5.91 -6.89 -7.68
N SER A 257 4.62 -6.81 -7.37
CA SER A 257 3.96 -5.57 -6.94
C SER A 257 4.63 -4.99 -5.70
N ARG A 258 5.00 -3.70 -5.75
CA ARG A 258 5.62 -3.00 -4.61
C ARG A 258 4.63 -2.26 -3.73
N HIS A 259 3.36 -2.19 -4.14
CA HIS A 259 2.32 -1.62 -3.32
C HIS A 259 0.94 -2.21 -3.64
N GLU A 260 0.37 -2.91 -2.67
CA GLU A 260 -0.97 -3.51 -2.71
C GLU A 260 -1.71 -3.20 -1.42
N GLY A 261 -2.98 -2.78 -1.54
CA GLY A 261 -3.87 -2.66 -0.37
C GLY A 261 -4.44 -4.00 0.11
N PHE A 262 -4.55 -4.96 -0.81
CA PHE A 262 -5.00 -6.32 -0.52
C PHE A 262 -4.48 -7.34 -1.55
N GLY A 263 -4.54 -7.05 -2.86
CA GLY A 263 -3.96 -7.95 -3.88
C GLY A 263 -4.86 -9.14 -4.24
N VAL A 264 -6.09 -8.87 -4.69
CA VAL A 264 -7.08 -9.89 -5.11
C VAL A 264 -6.53 -10.96 -6.08
N PRO A 265 -5.71 -10.64 -7.09
CA PRO A 265 -5.14 -11.65 -7.98
C PRO A 265 -4.33 -12.76 -7.28
N LEU A 266 -3.75 -12.47 -6.10
CA LEU A 266 -3.07 -13.49 -5.30
C LEU A 266 -4.07 -14.56 -4.85
N LEU A 267 -5.24 -14.14 -4.38
CA LEU A 267 -6.29 -15.04 -3.91
C LEU A 267 -7.00 -15.76 -5.06
N GLU A 268 -7.11 -15.12 -6.23
CA GLU A 268 -7.56 -15.78 -7.46
C GLU A 268 -6.67 -16.95 -7.86
N ALA A 269 -5.34 -16.78 -7.74
CA ALA A 269 -4.38 -17.85 -7.97
C ALA A 269 -4.52 -18.96 -6.94
N MET A 270 -4.64 -18.60 -5.65
CA MET A 270 -4.84 -19.59 -4.58
C MET A 270 -6.10 -20.42 -4.76
N TYR A 271 -7.21 -19.77 -5.10
CA TYR A 271 -8.51 -20.44 -5.30
C TYR A 271 -8.45 -21.48 -6.42
N ARG A 272 -7.62 -21.23 -7.45
CA ARG A 272 -7.47 -22.10 -8.62
C ARG A 272 -6.28 -23.07 -8.52
N ASP A 273 -5.75 -23.29 -7.31
CA ASP A 273 -4.60 -24.17 -7.08
C ASP A 273 -3.36 -23.82 -7.93
N VAL A 274 -3.15 -22.52 -8.20
CA VAL A 274 -1.93 -22.01 -8.84
C VAL A 274 -1.00 -21.50 -7.74
N PRO A 275 0.22 -22.05 -7.59
CA PRO A 275 1.11 -21.64 -6.53
C PRO A 275 1.63 -20.22 -6.76
N VAL A 276 1.66 -19.43 -5.69
CA VAL A 276 1.97 -18.00 -5.73
C VAL A 276 3.42 -17.75 -5.32
N VAL A 277 4.16 -17.03 -6.16
CA VAL A 277 5.43 -16.39 -5.84
C VAL A 277 5.20 -14.88 -5.85
N ALA A 278 5.48 -14.19 -4.74
CA ALA A 278 5.23 -12.76 -4.66
C ALA A 278 6.29 -11.99 -3.88
N TYR A 279 6.55 -10.76 -4.31
CA TYR A 279 7.34 -9.80 -3.54
C TYR A 279 6.55 -9.32 -2.32
N GLY A 280 7.14 -9.48 -1.13
CA GLY A 280 6.50 -9.26 0.16
C GLY A 280 6.40 -7.79 0.57
N ALA A 281 5.83 -6.95 -0.29
CA ALA A 281 5.61 -5.53 -0.03
C ALA A 281 4.17 -5.24 0.43
N ALA A 282 4.00 -4.13 1.17
CA ALA A 282 2.69 -3.65 1.64
C ALA A 282 1.82 -4.76 2.26
N ALA A 283 0.57 -4.91 1.82
CA ALA A 283 -0.35 -5.93 2.33
C ALA A 283 -0.09 -7.35 1.81
N VAL A 284 0.83 -7.57 0.85
CA VAL A 284 1.04 -8.89 0.22
C VAL A 284 1.31 -9.99 1.23
N PRO A 285 2.24 -9.84 2.20
CA PRO A 285 2.48 -10.89 3.20
C PRO A 285 1.24 -11.23 4.04
N GLU A 286 0.44 -10.22 4.40
CA GLU A 286 -0.79 -10.40 5.16
C GLU A 286 -1.87 -11.13 4.34
N THR A 287 -2.01 -10.78 3.06
CA THR A 287 -2.94 -11.44 2.14
C THR A 287 -2.59 -12.90 1.95
N LEU A 288 -1.31 -13.20 1.70
CA LEU A 288 -0.83 -14.57 1.57
C LEU A 288 -1.00 -15.35 2.87
N GLY A 289 -0.78 -14.73 4.03
CA GLY A 289 -0.91 -15.40 5.32
C GLY A 289 -0.01 -16.63 5.45
N GLY A 290 1.18 -16.59 4.83
CA GLY A 290 2.11 -17.72 4.76
C GLY A 290 1.80 -18.77 3.67
N ALA A 291 0.72 -18.60 2.91
CA ALA A 291 0.29 -19.55 1.88
C ALA A 291 0.91 -19.26 0.50
N GLY A 292 2.21 -19.02 0.43
CA GLY A 292 2.90 -18.73 -0.83
C GLY A 292 4.38 -18.46 -0.60
N LEU A 293 5.16 -18.50 -1.68
CA LEU A 293 6.58 -18.17 -1.64
C LEU A 293 6.75 -16.64 -1.66
N THR A 294 6.85 -16.05 -0.48
CA THR A 294 7.08 -14.61 -0.32
C THR A 294 8.58 -14.33 -0.38
N THR A 295 9.01 -13.53 -1.36
CA THR A 295 10.40 -13.05 -1.46
C THR A 295 10.51 -11.60 -1.03
N PHE A 296 11.67 -11.23 -0.49
CA PHE A 296 12.03 -9.84 -0.21
C PHE A 296 13.26 -9.40 -1.01
N SER A 297 13.76 -10.25 -1.92
CA SER A 297 14.79 -9.88 -2.89
C SER A 297 14.16 -9.21 -4.11
N ARG A 298 14.85 -8.20 -4.64
CA ARG A 298 14.50 -7.54 -5.89
C ARG A 298 15.32 -8.06 -7.07
N GLU A 299 16.30 -8.93 -6.81
CA GLU A 299 17.18 -9.47 -7.84
C GLU A 299 16.42 -10.50 -8.69
N PRO A 300 16.31 -10.29 -10.01
CA PRO A 300 15.54 -11.18 -10.87
C PRO A 300 15.98 -12.64 -10.81
N VAL A 301 17.28 -12.88 -10.62
CA VAL A 301 17.87 -14.22 -10.54
C VAL A 301 17.42 -14.98 -9.29
N ASP A 302 17.32 -14.29 -8.14
CA ASP A 302 16.87 -14.90 -6.89
C ASP A 302 15.41 -15.37 -7.00
N VAL A 303 14.55 -14.52 -7.58
CA VAL A 303 13.12 -14.86 -7.76
C VAL A 303 12.94 -15.94 -8.83
N ALA A 304 13.74 -15.89 -9.91
CA ALA A 304 13.78 -16.94 -10.91
C ALA A 304 14.18 -18.30 -10.32
N GLN A 305 15.12 -18.33 -9.37
CA GLN A 305 15.49 -19.54 -8.65
C GLN A 305 14.31 -20.07 -7.82
N LEU A 306 13.55 -19.21 -7.15
CA LEU A 306 12.35 -19.63 -6.41
C LEU A 306 11.30 -20.28 -7.32
N LEU A 307 11.06 -19.72 -8.51
CA LEU A 307 10.18 -20.32 -9.52
C LEU A 307 10.68 -21.69 -9.96
N ALA A 308 11.98 -21.83 -10.22
CA ALA A 308 12.59 -23.10 -10.61
C ALA A 308 12.50 -24.18 -9.52
N VAL A 309 12.73 -23.80 -8.25
CA VAL A 309 12.59 -24.72 -7.11
C VAL A 309 11.13 -25.16 -6.95
N LEU A 310 10.18 -24.22 -7.02
CA LEU A 310 8.75 -24.50 -6.94
C LEU A 310 8.25 -25.45 -8.05
N GLU A 311 8.81 -25.32 -9.26
CA GLU A 311 8.48 -26.20 -10.38
C GLU A 311 9.08 -27.60 -10.24
N ARG A 312 10.33 -27.69 -9.75
CA ARG A 312 11.12 -28.93 -9.72
C ARG A 312 10.92 -29.77 -8.45
N ASP A 313 10.36 -29.20 -7.39
CA ASP A 313 10.07 -29.88 -6.13
C ASP A 313 8.55 -30.08 -5.94
N PRO A 314 8.02 -31.27 -6.27
CA PRO A 314 6.61 -31.59 -6.08
C PRO A 314 6.16 -31.52 -4.61
N GLY A 315 7.07 -31.79 -3.67
CA GLY A 315 6.79 -31.75 -2.24
C GLY A 315 6.56 -30.32 -1.76
N LEU A 316 7.46 -29.41 -2.12
CA LEU A 316 7.28 -27.98 -1.87
C LEU A 316 6.01 -27.45 -2.54
N ARG A 317 5.76 -27.82 -3.80
CA ARG A 317 4.55 -27.42 -4.52
C ARG A 317 3.29 -27.86 -3.78
N ALA A 318 3.22 -29.11 -3.34
CA ALA A 318 2.08 -29.62 -2.58
C ALA A 318 1.86 -28.85 -1.26
N GLN A 319 2.94 -28.59 -0.51
CA GLN A 319 2.87 -27.80 0.72
C GLN A 319 2.33 -26.39 0.49
N VAL A 320 2.80 -25.71 -0.58
CA VAL A 320 2.30 -24.38 -0.93
C VAL A 320 0.80 -24.44 -1.27
N LEU A 321 0.38 -25.39 -2.09
CA LEU A 321 -1.04 -25.53 -2.48
C LEU A 321 -1.95 -25.88 -1.29
N ASP A 322 -1.51 -26.75 -0.39
CA ASP A 322 -2.27 -27.08 0.82
C ASP A 322 -2.43 -25.87 1.73
N ALA A 323 -1.37 -25.06 1.89
CA ALA A 323 -1.46 -23.80 2.62
C ALA A 323 -2.40 -22.80 1.92
N GLN A 324 -2.38 -22.72 0.58
CA GLN A 324 -3.28 -21.86 -0.21
C GLN A 324 -4.74 -22.24 -0.04
N ARG A 325 -5.05 -23.54 -0.10
CA ARG A 325 -6.41 -24.05 0.13
C ARG A 325 -6.89 -23.75 1.55
N ALA A 326 -6.03 -23.94 2.56
CA ALA A 326 -6.35 -23.57 3.93
C ALA A 326 -6.60 -22.05 4.09
N ARG A 327 -5.79 -21.22 3.43
CA ARG A 327 -5.95 -19.76 3.41
C ARG A 327 -7.27 -19.33 2.77
N VAL A 328 -7.62 -19.89 1.61
CA VAL A 328 -8.88 -19.63 0.91
C VAL A 328 -10.08 -20.08 1.76
N ALA A 329 -10.01 -21.25 2.40
CA ALA A 329 -11.08 -21.75 3.28
C ALA A 329 -11.33 -20.81 4.47
N ALA A 330 -10.27 -20.26 5.08
CA ALA A 330 -10.37 -19.27 6.15
C ALA A 330 -11.02 -17.95 5.69
N LEU A 331 -10.98 -17.67 4.38
CA LEU A 331 -11.59 -16.51 3.72
C LEU A 331 -12.90 -16.87 2.98
N SER A 332 -13.54 -17.99 3.32
CA SER A 332 -14.80 -18.42 2.69
C SER A 332 -15.90 -17.36 2.79
N GLN A 333 -16.86 -17.42 1.86
CA GLN A 333 -18.00 -16.49 1.78
C GLN A 333 -18.70 -16.30 3.14
N LYS A 334 -18.96 -17.42 3.83
CA LYS A 334 -19.61 -17.45 5.14
C LYS A 334 -18.74 -16.82 6.23
N ALA A 335 -17.45 -17.12 6.26
CA ALA A 335 -16.51 -16.57 7.24
C ALA A 335 -16.39 -15.05 7.08
N VAL A 336 -16.20 -14.58 5.84
CA VAL A 336 -16.13 -13.14 5.53
C VAL A 336 -17.44 -12.45 5.88
N ALA A 337 -18.60 -12.97 5.47
CA ALA A 337 -19.89 -12.37 5.80
C ALA A 337 -20.12 -12.24 7.31
N ALA A 338 -19.75 -13.25 8.10
CA ALA A 338 -19.85 -13.22 9.56
C ALA A 338 -18.92 -12.17 10.19
N GLN A 339 -17.69 -12.06 9.69
CA GLN A 339 -16.73 -11.05 10.15
C GLN A 339 -17.15 -9.62 9.77
N VAL A 340 -17.62 -9.39 8.54
CA VAL A 340 -18.19 -8.08 8.12
C VAL A 340 -19.39 -7.72 9.00
N ARG A 341 -20.30 -8.67 9.26
CA ARG A 341 -21.45 -8.45 10.15
C ARG A 341 -20.98 -8.02 11.53
N THR A 342 -20.02 -8.74 12.11
CA THR A 342 -19.46 -8.44 13.43
C THR A 342 -18.83 -7.04 13.48
N ALA A 343 -18.10 -6.66 12.43
CA ALA A 343 -17.46 -5.35 12.33
C ALA A 343 -18.49 -4.22 12.20
N LEU A 344 -19.58 -4.42 11.46
CA LEU A 344 -20.57 -3.37 11.17
C LEU A 344 -21.74 -3.32 12.17
N GLN A 345 -22.04 -4.38 12.90
CA GLN A 345 -23.29 -4.49 13.69
C GLN A 345 -23.53 -3.33 14.67
N GLY A 346 -22.51 -2.87 15.40
CA GLY A 346 -22.66 -1.73 16.31
C GLY A 346 -22.97 -0.45 15.54
N TRP A 347 -22.23 -0.22 14.46
CA TRP A 347 -22.45 0.89 13.56
C TRP A 347 -23.80 0.84 12.83
N LEU A 348 -24.45 -0.32 12.72
CA LEU A 348 -25.79 -0.41 12.16
C LEU A 348 -26.86 -0.19 13.26
N GLY A 349 -26.68 -0.75 14.46
CA GLY A 349 -27.64 -0.71 15.57
C GLY A 349 -27.64 0.55 16.47
N GLY A 350 -27.27 1.72 15.96
CA GLY A 350 -27.32 2.99 16.71
C GLY A 350 -26.19 3.24 17.73
N ARG A 351 -25.35 2.25 18.06
CA ARG A 351 -24.23 2.39 19.02
C ARG A 351 -22.88 2.20 18.34
N GLY A 352 -22.09 3.27 18.21
CA GLY A 352 -20.68 3.07 17.86
C GLY A 352 -20.00 2.19 18.93
N PRO A 353 -19.11 1.25 18.56
CA PRO A 353 -18.36 0.47 19.55
C PRO A 353 -17.57 1.40 20.50
N GLY A 354 -17.21 0.89 21.68
CA GLY A 354 -16.32 1.58 22.61
C GLY A 354 -15.00 2.00 21.94
N ALA A 355 -14.33 3.02 22.47
CA ALA A 355 -13.08 3.53 21.88
C ALA A 355 -11.99 2.44 21.83
N THR A 356 -11.39 2.21 20.65
CA THR A 356 -10.35 1.18 20.44
C THR A 356 -9.03 1.73 19.89
N SER A 357 -8.97 2.96 19.38
CA SER A 357 -7.73 3.58 18.88
C SER A 357 -7.38 4.83 19.69
N ALA A 358 -6.18 4.84 20.28
CA ALA A 358 -5.61 6.05 20.87
C ALA A 358 -5.09 6.94 19.74
N ALA A 359 -5.58 8.18 19.66
CA ALA A 359 -4.99 9.15 18.76
C ALA A 359 -3.51 9.33 19.10
N LEU A 360 -2.66 9.47 18.07
CA LEU A 360 -1.28 9.89 18.22
C LEU A 360 -1.22 11.16 19.10
N PRO A 361 -0.57 11.14 20.28
CA PRO A 361 -0.48 12.32 21.13
C PRO A 361 0.23 13.45 20.38
N THR A 362 -0.12 14.70 20.64
CA THR A 362 0.55 15.84 20.01
C THR A 362 1.97 16.00 20.55
N ALA A 363 2.96 16.03 19.67
CA ALA A 363 4.35 16.36 19.99
C ALA A 363 4.68 17.79 19.54
N ALA A 364 5.64 18.45 20.17
CA ALA A 364 6.16 19.73 19.69
C ALA A 364 7.15 19.54 18.52
N ILE A 365 7.86 18.41 18.54
CA ILE A 365 8.92 18.05 17.60
C ILE A 365 8.75 16.58 17.18
N GLU A 366 8.73 16.29 15.88
CA GLU A 366 8.90 14.93 15.35
C GLU A 366 10.36 14.73 14.96
N LEU A 367 11.04 13.78 15.59
CA LEU A 367 12.33 13.28 15.13
C LEU A 367 12.05 12.09 14.21
N VAL A 368 12.34 12.22 12.92
CA VAL A 368 12.11 11.15 11.94
C VAL A 368 13.46 10.49 11.64
N CYS A 369 13.65 9.29 12.15
CA CYS A 369 14.84 8.48 11.91
C CYS A 369 14.41 7.13 11.32
N PRO A 370 14.21 7.03 9.99
CA PRO A 370 13.70 5.83 9.35
C PRO A 370 14.54 4.58 9.69
N GLY A 371 15.86 4.74 9.80
CA GLY A 371 16.81 3.66 10.02
C GLY A 371 16.96 3.19 11.47
N LEU A 372 16.36 3.87 12.45
CA LEU A 372 16.60 3.61 13.88
C LEU A 372 16.48 2.13 14.27
N CYS A 373 15.45 1.45 13.78
CA CYS A 373 15.17 0.06 14.16
C CYS A 373 16.04 -0.92 13.39
N ALA A 374 16.25 -0.68 12.10
CA ALA A 374 17.00 -1.58 11.23
C ALA A 374 18.52 -1.43 11.39
N ARG A 375 18.98 -0.27 11.84
CA ARG A 375 20.39 0.13 11.90
C ARG A 375 20.68 0.92 13.19
N PRO A 376 20.46 0.35 14.38
CA PRO A 376 20.50 1.08 15.65
C PRO A 376 21.84 1.75 15.94
N GLU A 377 22.95 1.23 15.41
CA GLU A 377 24.30 1.79 15.60
C GLU A 377 24.70 2.83 14.56
N ALA A 378 23.88 3.07 13.54
CA ALA A 378 24.18 4.08 12.53
C ALA A 378 24.31 5.49 13.16
N PRO A 379 25.17 6.37 12.62
CA PRO A 379 25.34 7.74 13.12
C PRO A 379 24.01 8.49 13.31
N MET A 380 23.09 8.42 12.33
CA MET A 380 21.76 9.03 12.41
C MET A 380 20.91 8.48 13.57
N SER A 381 21.02 7.18 13.86
CA SER A 381 20.28 6.51 14.92
C SER A 381 20.79 6.89 16.30
N ARG A 382 22.11 7.01 16.45
CA ARG A 382 22.75 7.54 17.67
C ARG A 382 22.36 9.01 17.91
N LEU A 383 22.40 9.84 16.85
CA LEU A 383 21.96 11.24 16.92
C LEU A 383 20.47 11.36 17.28
N ALA A 384 19.61 10.50 16.75
CA ALA A 384 18.18 10.50 17.06
C ALA A 384 17.90 10.30 18.55
N ARG A 385 18.57 9.30 19.17
CA ARG A 385 18.45 9.03 20.61
C ARG A 385 18.98 10.20 21.44
N GLU A 386 20.09 10.77 21.01
CA GLU A 386 20.69 11.92 21.69
C GLU A 386 19.80 13.17 21.65
N LEU A 387 19.20 13.46 20.49
CA LEU A 387 18.23 14.55 20.34
C LEU A 387 17.00 14.33 21.22
N HIS A 388 16.45 13.11 21.24
CA HIS A 388 15.29 12.80 22.06
C HIS A 388 15.58 12.98 23.55
N ARG A 389 16.77 12.58 24.02
CA ARG A 389 17.23 12.80 25.40
C ARG A 389 17.30 14.29 25.78
N ARG A 390 17.70 15.15 24.84
CA ARG A 390 17.79 16.61 25.05
C ARG A 390 16.45 17.34 24.84
N LEU A 391 15.51 16.73 24.12
CA LEU A 391 14.21 17.27 23.75
C LEU A 391 13.09 16.35 24.26
N PRO A 392 12.75 16.37 25.55
CA PRO A 392 11.80 15.42 26.14
C PRO A 392 10.37 15.51 25.58
N ASP A 393 10.00 16.66 25.00
CA ASP A 393 8.70 16.86 24.32
C ASP A 393 8.70 16.40 22.84
N SER A 394 9.80 15.77 22.39
CA SER A 394 9.90 15.23 21.05
C SER A 394 9.32 13.82 20.96
N ARG A 395 8.88 13.45 19.75
CA ARG A 395 8.47 12.08 19.43
C ARG A 395 9.40 11.51 18.37
N LEU A 396 9.90 10.30 18.61
CA LEU A 396 10.78 9.59 17.70
C LEU A 396 9.97 8.64 16.80
N LEU A 397 10.02 8.88 15.49
CA LEU A 397 9.35 8.10 14.44
C LEU A 397 10.39 7.30 13.65
N ALA A 398 10.14 6.00 13.44
CA ALA A 398 11.06 5.12 12.73
C ALA A 398 10.31 4.07 11.90
N LEU A 399 11.01 3.45 10.94
CA LEU A 399 10.47 2.31 10.20
C LEU A 399 10.65 1.02 10.99
N ARG A 400 9.72 0.09 10.82
CA ARG A 400 9.84 -1.29 11.28
C ARG A 400 10.98 -2.02 10.57
N GLY A 401 11.58 -2.98 11.27
CA GLY A 401 12.55 -3.89 10.69
C GLY A 401 11.92 -4.85 9.68
N ARG A 402 12.77 -5.56 8.93
CA ARG A 402 12.34 -6.60 7.98
C ARG A 402 11.56 -7.70 8.71
N GLY A 403 10.40 -8.06 8.17
CA GLY A 403 9.56 -9.15 8.69
C GLY A 403 8.67 -8.77 9.88
N GLU A 404 8.77 -7.56 10.42
CA GLU A 404 7.85 -7.07 11.44
C GLU A 404 6.48 -6.75 10.83
N ALA A 405 5.43 -7.35 11.38
CA ALA A 405 4.06 -7.15 10.89
C ALA A 405 3.49 -5.76 11.28
N PRO A 406 2.60 -5.18 10.46
CA PRO A 406 1.86 -3.98 10.83
C PRO A 406 0.97 -4.23 12.07
N VAL A 407 0.83 -3.22 12.92
CA VAL A 407 -0.04 -3.26 14.11
C VAL A 407 -1.01 -2.09 14.10
N LEU A 408 -2.24 -2.34 14.56
CA LEU A 408 -3.31 -1.33 14.61
C LEU A 408 -3.19 -0.37 15.79
N SER A 409 -2.45 -0.75 16.82
CA SER A 409 -2.12 0.15 17.92
C SER A 409 -0.74 0.75 17.64
N LEU A 410 -0.75 1.98 17.13
CA LEU A 410 0.45 2.81 17.16
C LEU A 410 0.60 3.29 18.61
N GLY A 411 1.43 2.60 19.38
CA GLY A 411 1.93 3.04 20.68
C GLY A 411 3.45 2.98 20.66
N PRO A 412 4.15 3.79 21.47
CA PRO A 412 5.59 3.72 21.48
C PRO A 412 6.05 2.37 22.03
N GLN A 413 7.01 1.75 21.37
CA GLN A 413 7.75 0.61 21.91
C GLN A 413 9.08 1.13 22.44
N THR A 414 9.47 0.69 23.63
CA THR A 414 10.77 1.06 24.20
C THR A 414 11.88 0.36 23.44
N ARG A 415 12.80 1.13 22.87
CA ARG A 415 14.05 0.66 22.24
C ARG A 415 15.21 1.40 22.90
N ASP A 416 16.10 0.68 23.55
CA ASP A 416 17.26 1.24 24.26
C ASP A 416 16.89 2.38 25.23
N GLY A 417 15.77 2.22 25.95
CA GLY A 417 15.26 3.21 26.91
C GLY A 417 14.50 4.40 26.30
N VAL A 418 14.34 4.44 24.97
CA VAL A 418 13.63 5.52 24.26
C VAL A 418 12.28 5.02 23.72
N PRO A 419 11.17 5.75 23.92
CA PRO A 419 9.89 5.44 23.28
C PRO A 419 9.92 5.76 21.78
N VAL A 420 9.78 4.73 20.95
CA VAL A 420 9.82 4.83 19.48
C VAL A 420 8.47 4.47 18.88
N TRP A 421 7.99 5.31 17.97
CA TRP A 421 6.80 5.04 17.16
C TRP A 421 7.22 4.41 15.84
N HIS A 422 6.65 3.24 15.54
CA HIS A 422 7.08 2.39 14.45
C HIS A 422 6.03 2.37 13.32
N PHE A 423 6.51 2.54 12.09
CA PHE A 423 5.68 2.54 10.88
C PHE A 423 6.16 1.46 9.92
N THR A 424 5.22 0.76 9.30
CA THR A 424 5.53 -0.28 8.33
C THR A 424 6.03 0.38 7.04
N PRO A 425 7.19 -0.03 6.51
CA PRO A 425 7.64 0.44 5.21
C PRO A 425 6.79 -0.17 4.09
N ASP A 426 6.61 0.58 2.99
CA ASP A 426 5.81 0.10 1.87
C ASP A 426 6.47 -1.09 1.16
N GLN A 427 7.80 -1.22 1.33
CA GLN A 427 8.61 -2.33 0.86
C GLN A 427 9.49 -2.85 2.01
N PRO A 428 9.92 -4.11 1.98
CA PRO A 428 10.87 -4.65 2.96
C PRO A 428 12.15 -3.82 3.06
N VAL A 429 12.66 -3.66 4.29
CA VAL A 429 13.99 -3.06 4.50
C VAL A 429 15.07 -4.05 4.05
N GLY A 430 15.87 -3.65 3.06
CA GLY A 430 17.03 -4.39 2.60
C GLY A 430 18.23 -4.30 3.57
N PRO A 431 19.23 -5.20 3.44
CA PRO A 431 20.48 -5.11 4.17
C PRO A 431 21.21 -3.80 3.86
N ALA A 432 22.02 -3.30 4.80
CA ALA A 432 22.94 -2.21 4.47
C ALA A 432 23.96 -2.69 3.40
N PRO A 433 24.35 -1.85 2.42
CA PRO A 433 24.11 -0.40 2.33
C PRO A 433 22.85 0.01 1.54
N GLU A 434 21.88 -0.89 1.29
CA GLU A 434 20.70 -0.53 0.48
C GLU A 434 19.96 0.71 1.05
N PRO A 435 19.41 1.59 0.19
CA PRO A 435 18.59 2.71 0.65
C PRO A 435 17.37 2.25 1.45
N LEU A 436 16.99 3.02 2.48
CA LEU A 436 15.76 2.75 3.23
C LEU A 436 14.53 3.09 2.39
N PRO A 437 13.53 2.20 2.30
CA PRO A 437 12.33 2.43 1.50
C PRO A 437 11.40 3.47 2.15
N GLY A 438 10.51 4.06 1.36
CA GLY A 438 9.45 4.95 1.88
C GLY A 438 8.34 4.20 2.62
N SER A 439 7.47 4.97 3.30
CA SER A 439 6.36 4.44 4.10
C SER A 439 5.16 5.40 4.05
N SER A 440 4.03 4.91 3.55
CA SER A 440 2.79 5.69 3.46
C SER A 440 2.27 6.09 4.84
N SER A 441 2.33 5.19 5.83
CA SER A 441 1.87 5.49 7.19
C SER A 441 2.77 6.50 7.89
N LEU A 442 4.11 6.43 7.72
CA LEU A 442 5.03 7.45 8.23
C LEU A 442 4.80 8.82 7.56
N GLU A 443 4.65 8.84 6.23
CA GLU A 443 4.35 10.06 5.47
C GLU A 443 3.06 10.72 5.94
N THR A 444 2.03 9.92 6.15
CA THR A 444 0.73 10.39 6.64
C THR A 444 0.84 10.90 8.09
N ALA A 445 1.57 10.23 8.98
CA ALA A 445 1.80 10.71 10.36
C ALA A 445 2.50 12.08 10.38
N VAL A 446 3.55 12.24 9.57
CA VAL A 446 4.32 13.48 9.49
C VAL A 446 3.49 14.61 8.87
N ARG A 447 2.69 14.33 7.84
CA ARG A 447 1.79 15.30 7.20
C ARG A 447 0.64 15.72 8.12
N ALA A 448 0.11 14.80 8.93
CA ALA A 448 -0.96 15.07 9.89
C ALA A 448 -0.47 15.87 11.11
N SER A 449 0.83 15.83 11.41
CA SER A 449 1.42 16.54 12.56
C SER A 449 1.72 18.01 12.23
N PRO A 450 1.32 18.98 13.08
CA PRO A 450 1.70 20.38 12.93
C PRO A 450 3.10 20.69 13.51
N ALA A 451 3.76 19.71 14.14
CA ALA A 451 5.03 19.86 14.84
C ALA A 451 6.18 20.26 13.92
N THR A 452 7.26 20.75 14.51
CA THR A 452 8.53 20.89 13.77
C THR A 452 9.10 19.51 13.50
N VAL A 453 9.59 19.25 12.28
CA VAL A 453 10.08 17.94 11.86
C VAL A 453 11.58 17.98 11.72
N VAL A 454 12.30 17.02 12.28
CA VAL A 454 13.73 16.83 12.07
C VAL A 454 13.93 15.53 11.29
N LEU A 455 14.34 15.63 10.04
CA LEU A 455 14.63 14.49 9.17
C LEU A 455 16.08 14.04 9.37
N LEU A 456 16.28 12.85 9.91
CA LEU A 456 17.59 12.27 10.16
C LEU A 456 17.93 11.26 9.06
N GLY A 457 18.89 11.60 8.20
CA GLY A 457 19.24 10.86 6.99
C GLY A 457 18.48 11.36 5.77
N THR A 458 18.64 12.64 5.41
CA THR A 458 17.96 13.28 4.25
C THR A 458 18.35 12.70 2.89
N ASP A 459 19.39 11.89 2.85
CA ASP A 459 19.87 11.10 1.71
C ASP A 459 19.08 9.79 1.49
N THR A 460 18.19 9.42 2.43
CA THR A 460 17.35 8.22 2.29
C THR A 460 16.08 8.50 1.49
N ALA A 461 15.59 7.52 0.71
CA ALA A 461 14.33 7.66 -0.03
C ALA A 461 13.14 7.94 0.91
N ALA A 462 13.16 7.38 2.12
CA ALA A 462 12.18 7.66 3.17
C ALA A 462 12.14 9.15 3.55
N ALA A 463 13.30 9.78 3.80
CA ALA A 463 13.35 11.19 4.15
C ALA A 463 13.01 12.10 2.96
N GLN A 464 13.45 11.73 1.75
CA GLN A 464 13.16 12.47 0.52
C GLN A 464 11.67 12.55 0.22
N ALA A 465 10.94 11.44 0.38
CA ALA A 465 9.49 11.40 0.20
C ALA A 465 8.73 12.34 1.16
N LEU A 466 9.32 12.63 2.33
CA LEU A 466 8.73 13.50 3.34
C LEU A 466 8.97 14.99 3.07
N MET A 467 10.14 15.35 2.51
CA MET A 467 10.58 16.74 2.37
C MET A 467 9.53 17.66 1.73
N PRO A 468 8.92 17.32 0.57
CA PRO A 468 7.93 18.20 -0.06
C PRO A 468 6.71 18.49 0.82
N GLY A 469 6.33 17.57 1.71
CA GLY A 469 5.14 17.67 2.57
C GLY A 469 5.35 18.44 3.88
N VAL A 470 6.60 18.72 4.27
CA VAL A 470 6.92 19.37 5.56
C VAL A 470 7.40 20.82 5.41
N GLY A 471 7.87 21.22 4.22
CA GLY A 471 8.13 22.64 3.88
C GLY A 471 9.02 23.40 4.88
N ARG A 472 8.56 24.56 5.36
CA ARG A 472 9.35 25.47 6.23
C ARG A 472 9.47 25.04 7.69
N ARG A 473 8.70 24.04 8.12
CA ARG A 473 8.74 23.51 9.50
C ARG A 473 9.69 22.34 9.69
N SER A 474 10.57 22.08 8.71
CA SER A 474 11.53 20.98 8.78
C SER A 474 12.97 21.42 8.98
N TRP A 475 13.75 20.59 9.65
CA TRP A 475 15.20 20.55 9.69
C TRP A 475 15.66 19.22 9.11
N GLY A 476 16.89 19.16 8.63
CA GLY A 476 17.48 17.93 8.12
C GLY A 476 18.90 17.73 8.59
N VAL A 477 19.28 16.47 8.74
CA VAL A 477 20.67 16.07 8.96
C VAL A 477 21.02 15.01 7.92
N ARG A 478 22.15 15.21 7.23
CA ARG A 478 22.76 14.20 6.36
C ARG A 478 24.01 13.62 7.03
N ASP A 479 24.31 12.37 6.72
CA ASP A 479 25.61 11.77 7.06
C ASP A 479 26.65 12.26 6.04
N ALA A 480 27.68 12.96 6.49
CA ALA A 480 28.73 13.51 5.62
C ALA A 480 29.56 12.41 4.95
N ALA A 481 29.66 11.24 5.59
CA ALA A 481 30.46 10.11 5.13
C ALA A 481 29.66 9.08 4.33
N ALA A 482 28.34 9.23 4.22
CA ALA A 482 27.52 8.34 3.41
C ALA A 482 27.77 8.58 1.92
N ALA A 483 27.90 7.48 1.15
CA ALA A 483 27.87 7.54 -0.30
C ALA A 483 26.45 7.93 -0.76
N SER A 484 26.18 9.23 -0.80
CA SER A 484 24.90 9.77 -1.21
C SER A 484 24.92 10.16 -2.68
N ASP A 485 23.81 9.94 -3.37
CA ASP A 485 23.57 10.51 -4.69
C ASP A 485 23.67 12.05 -4.65
N GLU A 486 24.34 12.63 -5.64
CA GLU A 486 24.60 14.08 -5.71
C GLU A 486 23.30 14.85 -5.93
N ALA A 487 22.39 14.32 -6.76
CA ALA A 487 21.08 14.92 -7.00
C ALA A 487 20.22 14.97 -5.72
N SER A 488 20.22 13.88 -4.96
CA SER A 488 19.60 13.78 -3.64
C SER A 488 20.11 14.84 -2.65
N THR A 489 21.42 15.07 -2.64
CA THR A 489 22.06 16.06 -1.77
C THR A 489 21.67 17.48 -2.17
N GLU A 490 21.69 17.77 -3.46
CA GLU A 490 21.32 19.08 -4.00
C GLU A 490 19.84 19.37 -3.74
N ALA A 491 18.95 18.40 -3.93
CA ALA A 491 17.53 18.54 -3.60
C ALA A 491 17.30 18.88 -2.12
N ALA A 492 18.03 18.23 -1.20
CA ALA A 492 17.96 18.54 0.22
C ALA A 492 18.47 19.95 0.53
N ARG A 493 19.59 20.38 -0.09
CA ARG A 493 20.14 21.74 0.07
C ARG A 493 19.18 22.81 -0.44
N GLN A 494 18.58 22.60 -1.62
CA GLN A 494 17.59 23.51 -2.19
C GLN A 494 16.35 23.64 -1.30
N HIS A 495 15.89 22.53 -0.71
CA HIS A 495 14.67 22.52 0.10
C HIS A 495 14.89 23.12 1.52
N LEU A 496 15.98 22.75 2.17
CA LEU A 496 16.22 23.07 3.58
C LEU A 496 17.12 24.30 3.79
N GLY A 497 18.04 24.55 2.86
CA GLY A 497 19.02 25.64 2.94
C GLY A 497 19.81 25.59 4.26
N PRO A 498 19.80 26.66 5.08
CA PRO A 498 20.53 26.69 6.36
C PRO A 498 19.96 25.76 7.44
N ARG A 499 18.82 25.10 7.17
CA ARG A 499 18.21 24.10 8.07
C ARG A 499 18.71 22.67 7.81
N LEU A 500 19.61 22.49 6.84
CA LEU A 500 20.32 21.25 6.60
C LEU A 500 21.66 21.29 7.32
N LEU A 501 21.89 20.34 8.21
CA LEU A 501 23.17 20.13 8.88
C LEU A 501 23.84 18.86 8.34
N GLU A 502 25.16 18.80 8.49
CA GLU A 502 25.96 17.63 8.16
C GLU A 502 26.50 17.02 9.46
N LEU A 503 26.42 15.70 9.57
CA LEU A 503 27.01 14.95 10.68
C LEU A 503 28.27 14.24 10.19
N ASP A 504 29.42 14.62 10.74
CA ASP A 504 30.61 13.78 10.76
C ASP A 504 30.52 12.79 11.94
N ARG A 505 31.07 11.59 11.79
CA ARG A 505 30.90 10.46 12.72
C ARG A 505 31.35 10.77 14.17
N ALA A 506 32.24 11.75 14.35
CA ALA A 506 32.74 12.19 15.66
C ALA A 506 31.89 13.30 16.31
N ASP A 507 30.94 13.91 15.60
CA ASP A 507 30.35 15.21 15.97
C ASP A 507 28.90 15.14 16.49
N ILE A 508 28.44 13.97 16.94
CA ILE A 508 27.04 13.77 17.38
C ILE A 508 26.62 14.81 18.43
N ASP A 509 27.44 15.03 19.46
CA ASP A 509 27.11 15.96 20.55
C ASP A 509 27.02 17.41 20.08
N ALA A 510 27.90 17.81 19.16
CA ALA A 510 27.96 19.15 18.61
C ALA A 510 26.74 19.44 17.71
N VAL A 511 26.43 18.53 16.78
CA VAL A 511 25.25 18.63 15.91
C VAL A 511 23.96 18.61 16.74
N ALA A 512 23.88 17.75 17.75
CA ALA A 512 22.74 17.72 18.66
C ALA A 512 22.57 19.05 19.41
N GLN A 513 23.66 19.64 19.91
CA GLN A 513 23.62 20.94 20.59
C GLN A 513 23.16 22.06 19.67
N GLN A 514 23.68 22.10 18.43
CA GLN A 514 23.29 23.08 17.42
C GLN A 514 21.79 22.98 17.09
N LEU A 515 21.26 21.77 16.87
CA LEU A 515 19.83 21.56 16.62
C LEU A 515 18.97 21.98 17.80
N VAL A 516 19.32 21.59 19.03
CA VAL A 516 18.57 21.96 20.23
C VAL A 516 18.50 23.48 20.39
N GLN A 517 19.61 24.19 20.20
CA GLN A 517 19.64 25.66 20.24
C GLN A 517 18.76 26.27 19.15
N ALA A 518 18.84 25.75 17.92
CA ALA A 518 18.06 26.26 16.81
C ALA A 518 16.55 26.07 17.02
N LEU A 519 16.14 24.88 17.49
CA LEU A 519 14.75 24.51 17.78
C LEU A 519 14.18 25.27 18.98
N SER A 520 15.01 25.61 19.98
CA SER A 520 14.61 26.34 21.19
C SER A 520 14.56 27.87 20.98
N SER A 521 15.24 28.39 19.97
CA SER A 521 15.28 29.84 19.72
C SER A 521 13.91 30.38 19.26
N LYS A 522 13.46 31.51 19.83
CA LYS A 522 12.14 32.14 19.56
C LYS A 522 11.83 32.45 18.08
N ARG A 523 12.77 32.25 17.14
CA ARG A 523 12.54 32.37 15.68
C ARG A 523 11.84 31.14 15.09
N GLY A 524 11.89 29.96 15.71
CA GLY A 524 11.15 28.77 15.26
C GLY A 524 9.63 28.84 15.48
N ALA A 525 9.19 29.53 16.54
CA ALA A 525 7.77 29.65 16.91
C ALA A 525 6.93 30.51 15.92
N ARG A 526 7.56 31.33 15.07
CA ARG A 526 6.87 32.17 14.06
C ARG A 526 6.58 31.46 12.73
N HIS A 527 7.09 30.25 12.51
CA HIS A 527 6.84 29.49 11.27
C HIS A 527 5.87 28.31 11.45
N ALA A 528 5.44 28.00 12.67
CA ALA A 528 4.44 26.98 12.99
C ALA A 528 2.99 27.52 13.06
N ARG A 529 2.77 28.82 12.86
CA ARG A 529 1.44 29.47 12.80
C ARG A 529 1.30 30.29 11.53
N ARG A 530 1.13 29.65 10.37
CA ARG A 530 0.48 30.23 9.19
C ARG A 530 0.12 29.16 8.18
#